data_AF-A0A2S8WR98-F1
#
_entry.id   AF-A0A2S8WR98-F1
#
_cell.length_a   1.000
_cell.length_b   1.000
_cell.length_c   1.000
_cell.angle_alpha   90.00
_cell.angle_beta   90.00
_cell.angle_gamma   90.00
#
_symmetry.space_group_name_H-M   'P 1'
#
loop_
_entity.id
_entity.type
_entity.pdbx_description
1 polymer ?
#
loop_
_entity_poly.entity_id
_entity_poly.type
_entity_poly.pdbx_seq_one_letter_code
_entity_poly.pdbx_strand_id
1 'polypeptide(L)'
;MNTSLIAESFILNQAGNGASAHLVSIQRDPDRAALLRGTRGSVQLRYHSLQLIPVDLIDDVPGIWRALLDALEAFLATGEAEVSYPTLEATILMTGGGSLTKFTAGKVRHIVELDLLIDGILSGATEYFSFAREDYGADLARIAALRG
;
A
#
# COMPACT_ATOMS: atom_id res chain seq x y z
N MET A 1 8.88 8.08 22.71
CA MET A 1 9.05 8.17 21.23
C MET A 1 7.71 7.81 20.63
N ASN A 2 7.11 8.69 19.82
CA ASN A 2 5.86 8.35 19.14
C ASN A 2 6.19 7.42 17.98
N THR A 3 5.75 6.18 18.09
CA THR A 3 5.74 5.19 17.01
C THR A 3 4.74 5.64 15.95
N SER A 4 5.18 5.73 14.69
CA SER A 4 4.32 6.15 13.58
C SER A 4 4.56 5.29 12.35
N LEU A 5 3.46 4.96 11.66
CA LEU A 5 3.48 4.35 10.34
C LEU A 5 3.09 5.40 9.32
N ILE A 6 3.85 5.49 8.23
CA ILE A 6 3.56 6.40 7.11
C ILE A 6 3.30 5.54 5.89
N ALA A 7 2.14 5.74 5.30
CA ALA A 7 1.79 5.21 3.99
C ALA A 7 1.82 6.35 2.98
N GLU A 8 2.43 6.14 1.82
CA GLU A 8 2.41 7.05 0.67
C GLU A 8 2.24 6.22 -0.60
N SER A 9 1.54 6.74 -1.60
CA SER A 9 1.48 6.13 -2.94
C SER A 9 2.25 6.97 -3.93
N PHE A 10 2.97 6.32 -4.84
CA PHE A 10 3.73 6.99 -5.87
C PHE A 10 3.40 6.44 -7.24
N ILE A 11 3.26 7.32 -8.23
CA ILE A 11 3.00 6.96 -9.63
C ILE A 11 4.26 7.21 -10.45
N LEU A 12 4.66 6.24 -11.29
CA LEU A 12 5.80 6.38 -12.21
C LEU A 12 5.37 7.15 -13.46
N ASN A 13 5.68 8.43 -13.52
CA ASN A 13 5.35 9.26 -14.66
C ASN A 13 6.47 9.19 -15.72
N GLN A 14 6.16 8.67 -16.90
CA GLN A 14 7.03 8.83 -18.08
C GLN A 14 6.70 10.15 -18.76
N ALA A 15 7.68 11.04 -18.83
CA ALA A 15 7.49 12.28 -19.58
C ALA A 15 7.38 11.97 -21.08
N GLY A 16 6.31 12.44 -21.73
CA GLY A 16 6.07 12.23 -23.17
C GLY A 16 7.10 12.88 -24.11
N ASN A 17 8.11 13.57 -23.55
CA ASN A 17 9.21 14.22 -24.26
C ASN A 17 10.53 13.41 -24.20
N GLY A 18 10.50 12.15 -23.74
CA GLY A 18 11.68 11.30 -23.64
C GLY A 18 12.58 11.57 -22.44
N ALA A 19 12.15 12.37 -21.47
CA ALA A 19 12.87 12.53 -20.20
C ALA A 19 12.70 11.27 -19.31
N SER A 20 13.66 11.09 -18.39
CA SER A 20 13.67 9.98 -17.43
C SER A 20 12.38 9.93 -16.62
N ALA A 21 11.85 8.72 -16.42
CA ALA A 21 10.67 8.53 -15.59
C ALA A 21 10.96 8.91 -14.13
N HIS A 22 10.01 9.60 -13.49
CA HIS A 22 10.12 9.98 -12.08
C HIS A 22 8.85 9.60 -11.30
N LEU A 23 9.02 9.34 -10.00
CA LEU A 23 7.93 9.03 -9.09
C LEU A 23 7.28 10.31 -8.55
N VAL A 24 5.95 10.39 -8.59
CA VAL A 24 5.15 11.49 -8.01
C VAL A 24 4.37 10.96 -6.82
N SER A 25 4.51 11.59 -5.64
CA SER A 25 3.71 11.26 -4.45
C SER A 25 2.27 11.76 -4.64
N ILE A 26 1.30 10.86 -4.51
CA ILE A 26 -0.13 11.18 -4.61
C ILE A 26 -0.56 12.08 -3.45
N GLN A 27 -0.02 11.86 -2.26
CA GLN A 27 -0.38 12.67 -1.08
C GLN A 27 0.17 14.09 -1.16
N ARG A 28 1.38 14.27 -1.69
CA ARG A 28 2.02 15.59 -1.74
C ARG A 28 1.66 16.39 -2.97
N ASP A 29 1.37 15.74 -4.09
CA ASP A 29 1.02 16.37 -5.35
C ASP A 29 -0.20 15.66 -5.98
N PRO A 30 -1.38 15.80 -5.33
CA PRO A 30 -2.60 15.14 -5.76
C PRO A 30 -2.97 15.55 -7.18
N ASP A 31 -3.05 16.85 -7.47
CA ASP A 31 -3.46 17.34 -8.80
C ASP A 31 -2.66 16.74 -9.95
N ARG A 32 -1.36 16.52 -9.75
CA ARG A 32 -0.50 15.87 -10.75
C ARG A 32 -0.78 14.37 -10.88
N ALA A 33 -1.08 13.68 -9.78
CA ALA A 33 -1.45 12.26 -9.79
C ALA A 33 -2.80 12.02 -10.48
N ALA A 34 -3.79 12.91 -10.31
CA ALA A 34 -5.13 12.83 -10.93
C ALA A 34 -5.13 12.88 -12.47
N LEU A 35 -4.02 13.31 -13.07
CA LEU A 35 -3.91 13.49 -14.52
C LEU A 35 -3.40 12.25 -15.25
N LEU A 36 -3.01 11.18 -14.54
CA LEU A 36 -2.25 10.06 -15.08
C LEU A 36 -3.07 8.76 -15.11
N ARG A 37 -3.72 8.47 -16.24
CA ARG A 37 -4.42 7.19 -16.47
C ARG A 37 -3.45 6.05 -16.80
N GLY A 38 -3.74 4.83 -16.34
CA GLY A 38 -3.03 3.61 -16.73
C GLY A 38 -1.57 3.53 -16.28
N THR A 39 -1.21 4.23 -15.20
CA THR A 39 0.19 4.33 -14.76
C THR A 39 0.49 3.37 -13.61
N ARG A 40 1.61 2.65 -13.71
CA ARG A 40 2.13 1.80 -12.62
C ARG A 40 2.86 2.66 -11.58
N GLY A 41 2.93 2.17 -10.35
CA GLY A 41 3.49 2.92 -9.25
C GLY A 41 3.91 2.03 -8.08
N SER A 42 4.51 2.63 -7.07
CA SER A 42 4.94 1.94 -5.85
C SER A 42 4.15 2.44 -4.65
N VAL A 43 3.75 1.55 -3.76
CA VAL A 43 3.27 1.92 -2.43
C VAL A 43 4.46 1.96 -1.48
N GLN A 44 4.61 3.08 -0.78
CA GLN A 44 5.58 3.26 0.29
C GLN A 44 4.89 3.07 1.63
N LEU A 45 5.09 1.93 2.25
CA LEU A 45 4.69 1.70 3.64
C LEU A 45 5.95 1.73 4.52
N ARG A 46 6.01 2.66 5.47
CA ARG A 46 7.21 2.91 6.27
C ARG A 46 6.89 2.87 7.76
N TYR A 47 7.64 2.06 8.49
CA TYR A 47 7.60 1.97 9.95
C TYR A 47 8.88 2.57 10.50
N HIS A 48 8.79 3.75 11.13
CA HIS A 48 9.95 4.58 11.41
C HIS A 48 10.79 4.89 10.15
N SER A 49 12.08 4.54 10.17
CA SER A 49 12.99 4.63 9.02
C SER A 49 13.02 3.34 8.19
N LEU A 50 12.27 2.31 8.58
CA LEU A 50 12.22 1.04 7.85
C LEU A 50 11.20 1.12 6.73
N GLN A 51 11.64 0.75 5.54
CA GLN A 51 10.80 0.63 4.36
C GLN A 51 10.23 -0.79 4.30
N LEU A 52 8.93 -0.92 4.60
CA LEU A 52 8.26 -2.22 4.63
C LEU A 52 7.99 -2.77 3.24
N ILE A 53 7.66 -1.88 2.29
CA ILE A 53 7.46 -2.22 0.88
C ILE A 53 8.58 -1.56 0.07
N PRO A 54 9.45 -2.33 -0.61
CA PRO A 54 10.54 -1.81 -1.42
C PRO A 54 10.09 -0.84 -2.53
N VAL A 55 10.88 0.20 -2.81
CA VAL A 55 10.59 1.24 -3.83
C VAL A 55 10.50 0.67 -5.25
N ASP A 56 11.16 -0.46 -5.48
CA ASP A 56 11.27 -1.12 -6.78
C ASP A 56 10.10 -2.08 -7.07
N LEU A 57 9.20 -2.32 -6.09
CA LEU A 57 7.93 -3.02 -6.32
C LEU A 57 6.91 -2.09 -6.99
N ILE A 58 7.17 -1.79 -8.27
CA ILE A 58 6.32 -0.96 -9.12
C ILE A 58 5.28 -1.84 -9.83
N ASP A 59 4.00 -1.66 -9.50
CA ASP A 59 2.88 -2.43 -10.03
C ASP A 59 1.63 -1.54 -10.22
N ASP A 60 0.47 -2.13 -10.49
CA ASP A 60 -0.82 -1.47 -10.43
C ASP A 60 -1.12 -0.96 -9.01
N VAL A 61 -1.11 0.36 -8.79
CA VAL A 61 -1.29 0.97 -7.46
C VAL A 61 -2.63 0.61 -6.79
N PRO A 62 -3.80 0.67 -7.48
CA PRO A 62 -5.05 0.22 -6.88
C PRO A 62 -4.98 -1.26 -6.50
N GLY A 63 -4.41 -2.09 -7.36
CA GLY A 63 -4.18 -3.51 -7.11
C GLY A 63 -3.29 -3.78 -5.91
N ILE A 64 -2.20 -3.02 -5.71
CA ILE A 64 -1.34 -3.16 -4.53
C ILE A 64 -2.14 -2.86 -3.26
N TRP A 65 -2.94 -1.78 -3.24
CA TRP A 65 -3.78 -1.47 -2.09
C TRP A 65 -4.81 -2.55 -1.82
N ARG A 66 -5.47 -3.08 -2.84
CA ARG A 66 -6.41 -4.20 -2.70
C ARG A 66 -5.72 -5.45 -2.16
N ALA A 67 -4.54 -5.80 -2.66
CA ALA A 67 -3.77 -6.93 -2.16
C ALA A 67 -3.35 -6.75 -0.69
N LEU A 68 -3.02 -5.52 -0.26
CA LEU A 68 -2.77 -5.21 1.16
C LEU A 68 -4.02 -5.37 2.02
N LEU A 69 -5.19 -4.93 1.52
CA LEU A 69 -6.47 -5.11 2.20
C LEU A 69 -6.87 -6.59 2.28
N ASP A 70 -6.65 -7.36 1.22
CA ASP A 70 -6.86 -8.81 1.17
C ASP A 70 -5.98 -9.54 2.20
N ALA A 71 -4.70 -9.18 2.24
CA ALA A 71 -3.77 -9.75 3.19
C ALA A 71 -4.16 -9.41 4.63
N LEU A 72 -4.57 -8.16 4.88
CA LEU A 72 -5.01 -7.73 6.19
C LEU A 72 -6.28 -8.47 6.64
N GLU A 73 -7.28 -8.59 5.77
CA GLU A 73 -8.53 -9.28 6.07
C GLU A 73 -8.31 -10.77 6.39
N ALA A 74 -7.53 -11.47 5.55
CA ALA A 74 -7.18 -12.86 5.79
C ALA A 74 -6.37 -13.05 7.09
N PHE A 75 -5.45 -12.13 7.37
CA PHE A 75 -4.64 -12.14 8.57
C PHE A 75 -5.47 -11.91 9.83
N LEU A 76 -6.40 -10.95 9.83
CA LEU A 76 -7.29 -10.70 10.97
C LEU A 76 -8.21 -11.89 11.24
N ALA A 77 -8.60 -12.64 10.20
CA ALA A 77 -9.46 -13.81 10.34
C ALA A 77 -8.72 -15.06 10.86
N THR A 78 -7.46 -15.26 10.49
CA THR A 78 -6.76 -16.55 10.72
C THR A 78 -5.41 -16.44 11.44
N GLY A 79 -4.86 -15.24 11.59
CA GLY A 79 -3.50 -14.97 12.08
C GLY A 79 -2.41 -15.09 11.00
N GLU A 80 -2.77 -15.47 9.78
CA GLU A 80 -1.84 -15.64 8.66
C GLU A 80 -2.48 -15.18 7.33
N ALA A 81 -1.66 -14.69 6.40
CA ALA A 81 -2.09 -14.35 5.06
C ALA A 81 -0.94 -14.46 4.06
N GLU A 82 -1.27 -14.91 2.86
CA GLU A 82 -0.41 -14.90 1.68
C GLU A 82 -1.22 -14.43 0.47
N VAL A 83 -0.84 -13.28 -0.09
CA VAL A 83 -1.54 -12.66 -1.22
C VAL A 83 -0.53 -12.23 -2.28
N SER A 84 -0.79 -12.57 -3.54
CA SER A 84 0.07 -12.18 -4.66
C SER A 84 -0.06 -10.70 -5.00
N TYR A 85 1.04 -10.11 -5.48
CA TYR A 85 0.97 -8.81 -6.14
C TYR A 85 0.17 -8.91 -7.46
N PRO A 86 -0.40 -7.79 -7.96
CA PRO A 86 -1.27 -7.80 -9.14
C PRO A 86 -0.62 -8.36 -10.41
N THR A 87 0.61 -7.93 -10.72
CA THR A 87 1.32 -8.34 -11.94
C THR A 87 2.75 -8.82 -11.69
N LEU A 88 3.33 -8.49 -10.53
CA LEU A 88 4.67 -8.94 -10.16
C LEU A 88 4.67 -10.37 -9.60
N GLU A 89 5.73 -11.13 -9.88
CA GLU A 89 6.04 -12.40 -9.21
C GLU A 89 6.57 -12.11 -7.78
N ALA A 90 5.71 -11.55 -6.94
CA ALA A 90 5.98 -11.21 -5.55
C ALA A 90 4.71 -11.45 -4.70
N THR A 91 4.89 -11.65 -3.40
CA THR A 91 3.79 -11.87 -2.46
C THR A 91 3.88 -10.92 -1.26
N ILE A 92 2.72 -10.65 -0.68
CA ILE A 92 2.55 -10.06 0.64
C ILE A 92 2.29 -11.21 1.60
N LEU A 93 3.13 -11.35 2.62
CA LEU A 93 2.96 -12.34 3.68
C LEU A 93 2.78 -11.66 5.02
N MET A 94 1.76 -12.08 5.76
CA MET A 94 1.53 -11.66 7.14
C MET A 94 1.42 -12.90 8.00
N THR A 95 2.18 -12.98 9.09
CA THR A 95 2.07 -14.06 10.06
C THR A 95 2.34 -13.50 11.45
N GLY A 96 1.59 -13.93 12.45
CA GLY A 96 1.81 -13.44 13.81
C GLY A 96 0.64 -13.74 14.74
N GLY A 97 0.82 -13.35 15.99
CA GLY A 97 -0.20 -13.47 17.03
C GLY A 97 0.12 -12.50 18.17
N GLY A 98 -0.90 -11.78 18.64
CA GLY A 98 -0.75 -10.71 19.63
C GLY A 98 -0.43 -9.36 18.99
N SER A 99 0.42 -8.55 19.63
CA SER A 99 0.68 -7.15 19.24
C SER A 99 1.74 -6.97 18.15
N LEU A 100 2.46 -8.04 17.77
CA LEU A 100 3.52 -7.98 16.76
C LEU A 100 3.20 -8.89 15.58
N THR A 101 3.46 -8.37 14.38
CA THR A 101 3.23 -9.05 13.12
C THR A 101 4.50 -9.07 12.29
N LYS A 102 4.80 -10.24 11.73
CA LYS A 102 5.81 -10.36 10.69
C LYS A 102 5.15 -9.99 9.36
N PHE A 103 5.58 -8.89 8.77
CA PHE A 103 5.15 -8.41 7.46
C PHE A 103 6.25 -8.65 6.43
N THR A 104 5.91 -9.23 5.29
CA THR A 104 6.83 -9.46 4.17
C THR A 104 6.22 -8.90 2.90
N ALA A 105 7.00 -8.16 2.12
CA ALA A 105 6.63 -7.70 0.78
C ALA A 105 7.75 -8.07 -0.20
N GLY A 106 7.45 -8.99 -1.12
CA GLY A 106 8.45 -9.58 -2.00
C GLY A 106 9.57 -10.27 -1.21
N LYS A 107 10.79 -9.74 -1.28
CA LYS A 107 11.97 -10.32 -0.61
C LYS A 107 12.29 -9.68 0.76
N VAL A 108 11.58 -8.61 1.11
CA VAL A 108 11.87 -7.84 2.33
C VAL A 108 10.89 -8.21 3.44
N ARG A 109 11.42 -8.42 4.65
CA ARG A 109 10.69 -8.89 5.82
C ARG A 109 11.00 -8.02 7.03
N HIS A 110 9.96 -7.62 7.75
CA HIS A 110 10.04 -6.86 8.99
C HIS A 110 9.11 -7.41 10.07
N ILE A 111 9.39 -7.05 11.32
CA ILE A 111 8.48 -7.25 12.46
C ILE A 111 8.01 -5.86 12.87
N VAL A 112 6.70 -5.66 12.94
CA VAL A 112 6.06 -4.38 13.24
C VAL A 112 4.91 -4.58 14.22
N GLU A 113 4.52 -3.50 14.90
CA GLU A 113 3.31 -3.50 15.72
C GLU A 113 2.06 -3.63 14.84
N LEU A 114 1.15 -4.52 15.24
CA LEU A 114 -0.05 -4.84 14.47
C LEU A 114 -0.96 -3.61 14.33
N ASP A 115 -1.26 -2.91 15.41
CA ASP A 115 -2.18 -1.76 15.40
C ASP A 115 -1.70 -0.65 14.45
N LEU A 116 -0.38 -0.42 14.44
CA LEU A 116 0.22 0.56 13.53
C LEU A 116 0.17 0.08 12.09
N LEU A 117 0.45 -1.20 11.83
CA LEU A 117 0.34 -1.81 10.50
C LEU A 117 -1.08 -1.69 9.93
N ILE A 118 -2.08 -2.01 10.75
CA ILE A 118 -3.50 -1.85 10.40
C ILE A 118 -3.77 -0.39 10.04
N ASP A 119 -3.43 0.55 10.94
CA ASP A 119 -3.74 1.96 10.74
C ASP A 119 -3.12 2.53 9.47
N GLY A 120 -1.82 2.29 9.20
CA GLY A 120 -1.23 2.86 7.99
C GLY A 120 -1.66 2.16 6.71
N ILE A 121 -2.00 0.87 6.71
CA ILE A 121 -2.63 0.23 5.53
C ILE A 121 -3.99 0.87 5.27
N LEU A 122 -4.86 0.95 6.29
CA LEU A 122 -6.22 1.46 6.12
C LEU A 122 -6.25 2.96 5.81
N SER A 123 -5.38 3.75 6.44
CA SER A 123 -5.28 5.20 6.20
C SER A 123 -4.65 5.49 4.85
N GLY A 124 -3.57 4.79 4.46
CA GLY A 124 -2.98 4.92 3.12
C GLY A 124 -3.94 4.53 1.99
N ALA A 125 -4.67 3.42 2.16
CA ALA A 125 -5.68 2.99 1.21
C ALA A 125 -6.86 3.98 1.13
N THR A 126 -7.32 4.51 2.27
CA THR A 126 -8.39 5.51 2.30
C THR A 126 -7.98 6.76 1.52
N GLU A 127 -6.79 7.28 1.78
CA GLU A 127 -6.29 8.46 1.07
C GLU A 127 -6.16 8.22 -0.43
N TYR A 128 -5.65 7.06 -0.83
CA TYR A 128 -5.56 6.69 -2.24
C TYR A 128 -6.93 6.64 -2.93
N PHE A 129 -7.85 5.84 -2.40
CA PHE A 129 -9.17 5.62 -3.02
C PHE A 129 -10.09 6.84 -2.94
N SER A 130 -9.91 7.72 -1.95
CA SER A 130 -10.65 8.98 -1.88
C SER A 130 -10.18 10.01 -2.91
N PHE A 131 -8.91 9.90 -3.33
CA PHE A 131 -8.30 10.85 -4.24
C PHE A 131 -8.49 10.48 -5.72
N ALA A 132 -8.40 9.18 -6.02
CA ALA A 132 -8.41 8.74 -7.40
C ALA A 132 -9.74 9.10 -8.10
N ARG A 133 -9.66 9.50 -9.37
CA ARG A 133 -10.82 10.01 -10.14
C ARG A 133 -11.84 8.92 -10.53
N GLU A 134 -11.55 7.67 -10.21
CA GLU A 134 -12.40 6.52 -10.51
C GLU A 134 -13.31 6.23 -9.31
N ASP A 135 -14.43 5.57 -9.55
CA ASP A 135 -15.35 5.19 -8.48
C ASP A 135 -14.81 3.97 -7.73
N TYR A 136 -14.28 4.23 -6.54
CA TYR A 136 -13.78 3.22 -5.60
C TYR A 136 -14.71 3.04 -4.39
N GLY A 137 -16.01 3.31 -4.54
CA GLY A 137 -16.98 3.23 -3.44
C GLY A 137 -17.00 1.87 -2.72
N ALA A 138 -16.81 0.77 -3.46
CA ALA A 138 -16.71 -0.57 -2.87
C ALA A 138 -15.45 -0.74 -1.99
N ASP A 139 -14.30 -0.24 -2.44
CA ASP A 139 -13.05 -0.30 -1.68
C ASP A 139 -13.14 0.57 -0.41
N LEU A 140 -13.74 1.75 -0.50
CA LEU A 140 -13.97 2.62 0.67
C LEU A 140 -14.93 2.00 1.68
N ALA A 141 -16.01 1.36 1.23
CA ALA A 141 -16.93 0.63 2.11
C ALA A 141 -16.23 -0.55 2.80
N ARG A 142 -15.37 -1.27 2.07
CA ARG A 142 -14.55 -2.35 2.62
C ARG A 142 -13.61 -1.85 3.72
N ILE A 143 -12.92 -0.72 3.49
CA ILE A 143 -12.04 -0.12 4.49
C ILE A 143 -12.82 0.27 5.74
N ALA A 144 -14.01 0.86 5.58
CA ALA A 144 -14.86 1.22 6.71
C ALA A 144 -15.26 -0.02 7.55
N ALA A 145 -15.54 -1.16 6.90
CA ALA A 145 -15.83 -2.41 7.59
C ALA A 145 -14.64 -2.96 8.38
N LEU A 146 -13.41 -2.83 7.86
CA LEU A 146 -12.19 -3.26 8.55
C LEU A 146 -11.80 -2.34 9.72
N ARG A 147 -12.34 -1.12 9.79
CA ARG A 147 -12.15 -0.18 10.90
C ARG A 147 -13.17 -0.35 12.03
N GLY A 148 -14.33 -0.96 11.75
CA GLY A 148 -15.48 -1.09 12.66
C GLY A 148 -15.43 -2.35 13.50
#